data_AF-A0A5K0VLJ6-F1
#
_entry.id   AF-A0A5K0VLJ6-F1
#
_cell.length_a   1.000
_cell.length_b   1.000
_cell.length_c   1.000
_cell.angle_alpha   90.00
_cell.angle_beta   90.00
_cell.angle_gamma   90.00
#
_symmetry.space_group_name_H-M   'P 1'
#
loop_
_entity.id
_entity.type
_entity.pdbx_description
1 polymer ?
#
loop_
_entity_poly.entity_id
_entity_poly.type
_entity_poly.pdbx_seq_one_letter_code
_entity_poly.pdbx_strand_id
1 'polypeptide(L)' 'GITVICSKRGGDVSINSHCEWLLTVPATPDAINFTLVPITSLLAGVPGKGFLAQAINLYLR' A
#
# COMPACT_ATOMS: atom_id res chain seq x y z
N GLY A 1 -1.57 27.03 16.33
CA GLY A 1 -2.81 26.70 15.60
C GLY A 1 -2.79 25.24 15.22
N ILE A 2 -3.95 24.61 15.05
CA ILE A 2 -4.07 23.20 14.62
C ILE A 2 -4.39 23.19 13.12
N THR A 3 -3.68 22.36 12.36
CA THR A 3 -3.97 22.11 10.95
C THR A 3 -4.47 20.67 10.81
N VAL A 4 -5.64 20.49 10.21
CA VAL A 4 -6.22 19.17 9.92
C VAL A 4 -6.03 18.88 8.44
N ILE A 5 -5.46 17.72 8.12
CA ILE A 5 -5.29 17.22 6.75
C ILE A 5 -6.14 15.96 6.60
N CYS A 6 -7.07 15.98 5.65
CA CYS A 6 -7.90 14.83 5.31
C CYS A 6 -7.39 14.19 4.02
N SER A 7 -7.23 12.87 4.01
CA SER A 7 -6.86 12.09 2.81
C SER A 7 -7.91 11.02 2.51
N LYS A 8 -8.06 10.69 1.22
CA LYS A 8 -9.01 9.69 0.71
C LYS A 8 -8.24 8.63 -0.07
N ARG A 9 -8.72 7.38 -0.05
CA ARG A 9 -8.07 6.24 -0.71
C ARG A 9 -9.14 5.30 -1.30
N GLY A 10 -9.00 4.95 -2.58
CA GLY A 10 -10.08 4.34 -3.35
C GLY A 10 -11.18 5.35 -3.71
N GLY A 11 -12.13 4.95 -4.55
CA GLY A 11 -13.13 5.86 -5.10
C GLY A 11 -12.51 6.93 -6.02
N ASP A 12 -13.30 7.96 -6.32
CA ASP A 12 -12.85 9.18 -6.99
C ASP A 12 -12.41 10.23 -5.95
N VAL A 13 -11.12 10.24 -5.64
CA VAL A 13 -10.53 11.13 -4.61
C VAL A 13 -10.62 12.62 -4.95
N SER A 14 -10.98 12.98 -6.18
CA SER A 14 -11.18 14.38 -6.59
C SER A 14 -12.49 14.97 -6.07
N ILE A 15 -13.46 14.14 -5.70
CA ILE A 15 -14.75 14.58 -5.14
C ILE A 15 -14.51 15.17 -3.75
N ASN A 16 -15.02 16.38 -3.49
CA ASN A 16 -14.82 17.06 -2.20
C ASN A 16 -15.71 16.50 -1.09
N SER A 17 -17.00 16.25 -1.37
CA SER A 17 -17.96 15.72 -0.40
C SER A 17 -17.60 14.29 0.01
N HIS A 18 -17.57 14.02 1.31
CA HIS A 18 -17.31 12.66 1.82
C HIS A 18 -18.43 11.69 1.42
N CYS A 19 -19.69 12.11 1.52
CA CYS A 19 -20.84 11.25 1.23
C CYS A 19 -20.88 10.87 -0.25
N GLU A 20 -20.57 11.81 -1.15
CA GLU A 20 -20.52 11.54 -2.59
C GLU A 20 -19.32 10.67 -2.95
N TRP A 21 -18.14 10.95 -2.37
CA TRP A 21 -16.97 10.11 -2.56
C TRP A 21 -17.20 8.67 -2.10
N LEU A 22 -17.84 8.47 -0.94
CA LEU A 22 -18.11 7.14 -0.38
C LEU A 22 -18.90 6.25 -1.35
N LEU A 23 -19.83 6.84 -2.12
CA LEU A 23 -20.60 6.10 -3.13
C LEU A 23 -19.73 5.60 -4.30
N THR A 24 -18.58 6.21 -4.54
CA THR A 24 -17.64 5.81 -5.60
C THR A 24 -16.67 4.71 -5.17
N VAL A 25 -16.46 4.54 -3.86
CA VAL A 25 -15.48 3.56 -3.31
C VAL A 25 -15.75 2.12 -3.78
N PRO A 26 -17.00 1.61 -3.84
CA PRO A 26 -17.25 0.25 -4.32
C PRO A 26 -16.91 0.04 -5.80
N ALA A 27 -16.93 1.09 -6.63
CA ALA A 27 -16.62 0.99 -8.06
C ALA A 27 -15.10 0.96 -8.31
N THR A 28 -14.33 1.69 -7.50
CA THR A 28 -12.86 1.72 -7.57
C THR A 28 -12.24 1.52 -6.19
N PRO A 29 -12.40 0.33 -5.58
CA PRO A 29 -11.92 0.09 -4.23
C PRO A 29 -10.39 0.05 -4.18
N ASP A 30 -9.83 0.43 -3.04
CA ASP A 30 -8.42 0.23 -2.74
C ASP A 30 -8.31 -0.71 -1.53
N ALA A 31 -7.24 -1.49 -1.49
CA ALA A 31 -7.05 -2.48 -0.45
C ALA A 31 -6.62 -1.80 0.86
N ILE A 32 -7.37 -2.10 1.91
CA ILE A 32 -7.23 -1.49 3.24
C ILE A 32 -6.58 -2.42 4.26
N ASN A 33 -6.54 -3.72 3.99
CA ASN A 33 -5.96 -4.72 4.88
C ASN A 33 -5.16 -5.74 4.07
N PHE A 34 -3.91 -5.97 4.48
CA PHE A 34 -2.97 -6.83 3.77
C PHE A 34 -2.27 -7.78 4.73
N THR A 35 -2.03 -9.00 4.26
CA THR A 35 -1.04 -9.91 4.85
C THR A 35 0.09 -10.07 3.84
N LEU A 36 1.32 -9.77 4.24
CA LEU A 36 2.47 -9.74 3.36
C LEU A 36 3.46 -10.84 3.70
N VAL A 37 4.14 -11.36 2.68
CA VAL A 37 5.31 -12.24 2.83
C VAL A 37 6.53 -11.56 2.22
N PRO A 38 7.75 -11.88 2.69
CA PRO A 38 8.95 -11.33 2.08
C PRO A 38 9.02 -11.67 0.59
N ILE A 39 9.36 -10.71 -0.27
CA ILE A 39 9.46 -10.96 -1.73
C ILE A 39 10.47 -12.09 -2.05
N THR A 40 11.48 -12.27 -1.20
CA THR A 40 12.47 -13.35 -1.32
C THR A 40 11.86 -14.75 -1.20
N SER A 41 10.68 -14.90 -0.58
CA SER A 41 9.95 -16.18 -0.54
C SER A 41 9.48 -16.62 -1.92
N LEU A 42 9.19 -15.67 -2.81
CA LEU A 42 8.73 -15.90 -4.19
C LEU A 42 9.89 -16.22 -5.16
N LEU A 43 11.14 -16.04 -4.74
CA LEU A 43 12.33 -16.15 -5.60
C LEU A 43 13.10 -17.46 -5.38
N ALA A 44 12.41 -18.56 -5.07
CA ALA A 44 13.05 -19.87 -4.94
C ALA A 44 13.74 -20.28 -6.25
N GLY A 45 15.00 -20.72 -6.17
CA GLY A 45 15.79 -21.11 -7.34
C GLY A 45 16.41 -19.95 -8.15
N VAL A 46 16.16 -18.69 -7.78
CA VAL A 46 16.74 -17.53 -8.47
C VAL A 46 18.15 -17.23 -7.92
N PRO A 47 19.19 -17.22 -8.78
CA PRO A 47 20.53 -16.81 -8.36
C PRO A 47 20.54 -15.41 -7.75
N GLY A 48 21.31 -15.18 -6.69
CA GLY A 48 21.43 -13.86 -6.05
C GLY A 48 20.31 -13.48 -5.07
N LYS A 49 19.33 -14.37 -4.80
CA LYS A 49 18.31 -14.16 -3.74
C LYS A 49 18.91 -13.77 -2.38
N GLY A 50 20.08 -14.33 -2.04
CA GLY A 50 20.79 -14.01 -0.79
C GLY A 50 21.20 -12.54 -0.69
N PHE A 51 21.64 -11.93 -1.80
CA PHE A 51 22.00 -10.51 -1.82
C PHE A 51 20.77 -9.62 -1.63
N LEU A 52 19.64 -9.96 -2.25
CA LEU A 52 18.40 -9.22 -2.05
C LEU A 52 17.91 -9.33 -0.59
N ALA A 53 17.97 -10.52 0.01
CA ALA A 53 17.64 -10.71 1.41
C ALA A 53 18.54 -9.84 2.32
N GLN A 54 19.83 -9.77 2.01
CA GLN A 54 20.76 -8.92 2.75
C GLN A 54 20.46 -7.43 2.58
N ALA A 55 20.19 -6.97 1.36
CA ALA A 55 19.84 -5.57 1.10
C ALA A 55 18.55 -5.14 1.83
N ILE A 56 17.52 -5.99 1.83
CA ILE A 56 16.27 -5.76 2.57
C ILE A 56 16.55 -5.67 4.08
N ASN A 57 17.36 -6.59 4.62
CA ASN A 57 17.74 -6.58 6.04
C ASN A 57 18.51 -5.32 6.44
N LEU A 58 19.32 -4.75 5.54
CA LEU A 58 20.01 -3.49 5.78
C LEU A 58 19.06 -2.29 5.73
N TYR A 59 18.06 -2.31 4.84
CA TYR A 59 17.07 -1.23 4.74
C TYR A 59 16.11 -1.16 5.93
N LEU A 60 15.71 -2.33 6.46
CA LEU A 60 14.75 -2.41 7.57
C LEU A 60 15.40 -2.23 8.95
N ARG A 61 16.73 -2.10 9.02
CA ARG A 61 17.48 -1.91 10.25
C ARG A 61 17.55 -0.45 10.67
#